data_AF-H7FYT4-F1
#
_entry.id   AF-H7FYT4-F1
#
_cell.length_a   1.000
_cell.length_b   1.000
_cell.length_c   1.000
_cell.angle_alpha   90.00
_cell.angle_beta   90.00
_cell.angle_gamma   90.00
#
_symmetry.space_group_name_H-M   'P 1'
#
loop_
_entity.id
_entity.type
_entity.pdbx_description
1 polymer ?
#
loop_
_entity_poly.entity_id
_entity_poly.type
_entity_poly.pdbx_seq_one_letter_code
_entity_poly.pdbx_strand_id
1 'polypeptide(L)'
;MIVCLRHSGVPVEKLIDYAEMIQKGDSTLQAREDLLKEQLANLKEKQHNLNRSIARLEHKISLYESGEIKQHRSYFTEWQIVKFKLNILVDRKTHKGL
;
A
#
# COMPACT_ATOMS: atom_id res chain seq x y z
N MET A 1 9.09 -18.41 -7.30
CA MET A 1 7.88 -17.99 -6.57
C MET A 1 8.23 -17.19 -5.31
N ILE A 2 8.88 -17.78 -4.29
CA ILE A 2 9.15 -17.13 -2.98
C ILE A 2 9.88 -15.78 -3.12
N VAL A 3 10.90 -15.70 -3.99
CA VAL A 3 11.62 -14.44 -4.27
C VAL A 3 10.69 -13.34 -4.79
N CYS A 4 9.78 -13.67 -5.71
CA CYS A 4 8.82 -12.69 -6.24
C CYS A 4 7.85 -12.20 -5.17
N LEU A 5 7.33 -13.11 -4.33
CA LEU A 5 6.42 -12.74 -3.24
C LEU A 5 7.11 -11.84 -2.21
N ARG A 6 8.38 -12.11 -1.90
CA ARG A 6 9.20 -11.25 -1.05
C ARG A 6 9.34 -9.84 -1.65
N HIS A 7 9.65 -9.74 -2.94
CA HIS A 7 9.77 -8.44 -3.62
C HIS A 7 8.43 -7.68 -3.68
N SER A 8 7.31 -8.40 -3.76
CA SER A 8 5.96 -7.82 -3.71
C SER A 8 5.52 -7.41 -2.29
N GLY A 9 6.38 -7.55 -1.29
CA GLY A 9 6.11 -7.14 0.09
C GLY A 9 5.22 -8.11 0.87
N VAL A 10 5.24 -9.40 0.52
CA VAL A 10 4.74 -10.46 1.40
C VAL A 10 5.72 -10.64 2.56
N PRO A 11 5.25 -10.70 3.83
CA PRO A 11 6.13 -10.87 4.99
C PRO A 11 6.97 -12.15 4.90
N VAL A 12 8.24 -12.07 5.32
CA VAL A 12 9.16 -13.21 5.29
C VAL A 12 8.66 -14.36 6.15
N GLU A 13 8.01 -14.05 7.26
CA GLU A 13 7.43 -15.01 8.20
C GLU A 13 6.39 -15.89 7.49
N LYS A 14 5.50 -15.30 6.68
CA LYS A 14 4.52 -16.05 5.89
C LYS A 14 5.16 -16.94 4.82
N LEU A 15 6.32 -16.54 4.29
CA LEU A 15 7.07 -17.33 3.33
C LEU A 15 7.78 -18.52 4.00
N ILE A 16 8.23 -18.34 5.25
CA ILE A 16 8.77 -19.42 6.09
C ILE A 16 7.66 -20.42 6.42
N ASP A 17 6.51 -19.95 6.92
CA ASP A 17 5.33 -20.80 7.22
C ASP A 17 4.95 -21.66 6.01
N TYR A 18 4.91 -21.04 4.82
CA TYR A 18 4.61 -21.74 3.59
C TYR A 18 5.65 -22.82 3.24
N ALA A 19 6.94 -22.51 3.41
CA ALA A 19 8.02 -23.47 3.15
C ALA A 19 7.98 -24.65 4.13
N GLU A 20 7.71 -24.41 5.41
CA GLU A 20 7.54 -25.46 6.42
C GLU A 20 6.33 -26.35 6.12
N MET A 21 5.21 -25.75 5.69
CA MET A 21 4.03 -26.52 5.31
C MET A 21 4.28 -27.43 4.12
N ILE A 22 5.05 -26.98 3.11
CA ILE A 22 5.47 -27.84 1.99
C ILE A 22 6.24 -29.06 2.51
N GLN A 23 7.16 -28.87 3.46
CA GLN A 23 7.96 -29.97 4.01
C GLN A 23 7.10 -31.02 4.74
N LYS A 24 5.96 -30.62 5.31
CA LYS A 24 4.98 -31.51 5.96
C LYS A 24 4.08 -32.28 4.97
N GLY A 25 4.24 -32.05 3.67
CA GLY A 25 3.57 -32.80 2.61
C GLY A 25 2.06 -32.52 2.50
N ASP A 26 1.30 -33.52 2.08
CA ASP A 26 -0.10 -33.35 1.66
C ASP A 26 -1.06 -32.99 2.80
N SER A 27 -0.66 -33.27 4.04
CA SER A 27 -1.41 -32.89 5.25
C SER A 27 -1.66 -31.38 5.38
N THR A 28 -0.93 -30.54 4.64
CA THR A 28 -1.00 -29.08 4.71
C THR A 28 -1.58 -28.43 3.45
N LEU A 29 -2.10 -29.20 2.48
CA LEU A 29 -2.58 -28.66 1.20
C LEU A 29 -3.57 -27.50 1.38
N GLN A 30 -4.59 -27.71 2.22
CA GLN A 30 -5.61 -26.69 2.48
C GLN A 30 -5.00 -25.45 3.14
N ALA A 31 -4.16 -25.63 4.16
CA ALA A 31 -3.52 -24.53 4.87
C ALA A 31 -2.59 -23.69 3.96
N ARG A 32 -1.88 -24.34 3.02
CA ARG A 32 -1.08 -23.67 2.01
C ARG A 32 -1.94 -22.84 1.06
N GLU A 33 -3.06 -23.39 0.60
CA GLU A 33 -3.99 -22.68 -0.26
C GLU A 33 -4.58 -21.45 0.43
N ASP A 34 -5.02 -21.60 1.68
CA ASP A 34 -5.62 -20.52 2.46
C ASP A 34 -4.61 -19.39 2.72
N LEU A 35 -3.36 -19.73 3.08
CA LEU A 35 -2.29 -18.75 3.23
C LEU A 35 -2.05 -17.97 1.93
N LEU A 36 -2.00 -18.66 0.79
CA LEU A 36 -1.78 -17.99 -0.50
C LEU A 36 -2.97 -17.11 -0.91
N LYS A 37 -4.21 -17.52 -0.62
CA LYS A 37 -5.42 -16.70 -0.84
C LYS A 37 -5.41 -15.43 0.01
N GLU A 38 -5.02 -15.55 1.28
CA GLU A 38 -4.84 -14.40 2.18
C GLU A 38 -3.80 -13.42 1.61
N GLN A 39 -2.62 -13.93 1.23
CA GLN A 39 -1.56 -13.07 0.68
C GLN A 39 -1.96 -12.44 -0.67
N LEU A 40 -2.72 -13.16 -1.50
CA LEU A 40 -3.26 -12.61 -2.74
C LEU A 40 -4.24 -11.45 -2.47
N ALA A 41 -5.14 -11.60 -1.50
CA ALA A 41 -6.06 -10.53 -1.12
C ALA A 41 -5.31 -9.28 -0.65
N ASN A 42 -4.30 -9.46 0.19
CA ASN A 42 -3.44 -8.37 0.69
C ASN A 42 -2.70 -7.65 -0.46
N LEU A 43 -2.18 -8.40 -1.43
CA LEU A 43 -1.50 -7.83 -2.60
C LEU A 43 -2.48 -7.05 -3.51
N LYS A 44 -3.71 -7.54 -3.69
CA LYS A 44 -4.74 -6.82 -4.45
C LYS A 44 -5.13 -5.51 -3.78
N GLU A 45 -5.26 -5.49 -2.45
CA GLU A 45 -5.53 -4.26 -1.72
C GLU A 45 -4.39 -3.25 -1.86
N LYS A 46 -3.14 -3.69 -1.72
CA LYS A 46 -1.95 -2.84 -1.96
C LYS A 46 -1.94 -2.29 -3.38
N GLN A 47 -2.22 -3.12 -4.38
CA GLN A 47 -2.30 -2.69 -5.79
C GLN A 47 -3.39 -1.62 -5.98
N HIS A 48 -4.59 -1.83 -5.42
CA HIS A 48 -5.67 -0.84 -5.51
C HIS A 48 -5.28 0.51 -4.90
N ASN A 49 -4.66 0.50 -3.73
CA ASN A 49 -4.18 1.72 -3.06
C ASN A 49 -3.05 2.42 -3.85
N LEU A 50 -2.13 1.65 -4.42
CA LEU A 50 -1.07 2.17 -5.29
C LEU A 50 -1.64 2.80 -6.55
N ASN A 51 -2.57 2.13 -7.24
CA ASN A 51 -3.21 2.65 -8.45
C ASN A 51 -3.96 3.96 -8.17
N ARG A 52 -4.67 4.06 -7.04
CA ARG A 52 -5.30 5.33 -6.62
C ARG A 52 -4.28 6.43 -6.36
N SER A 53 -3.11 6.09 -5.83
CA SER A 53 -2.04 7.04 -5.56
C SER A 53 -1.39 7.51 -6.87
N ILE A 54 -1.13 6.60 -7.79
CA ILE A 54 -0.60 6.89 -9.13
C ILE A 54 -1.55 7.82 -9.89
N ALA A 55 -2.84 7.50 -9.97
CA ALA A 55 -3.82 8.34 -10.67
C ALA A 55 -3.87 9.77 -10.11
N ARG A 56 -3.75 9.93 -8.79
CA ARG A 56 -3.67 11.26 -8.15
C ARG A 56 -2.39 12.01 -8.53
N LEU A 57 -1.26 11.30 -8.57
CA LEU A 57 0.02 11.87 -8.97
C LEU A 57 0.00 12.28 -10.44
N GLU A 58 -0.47 11.42 -11.34
CA GLU A 58 -0.62 11.70 -12.77
C GLU A 58 -1.50 12.93 -13.01
N HIS A 59 -2.66 12.99 -12.36
CA HIS A 59 -3.52 14.17 -12.44
C HIS A 59 -2.79 15.42 -11.93
N LYS A 60 -2.09 15.33 -10.80
CA LYS A 60 -1.36 16.49 -10.25
C LYS A 60 -0.24 16.95 -11.19
N ILE A 61 0.50 16.03 -11.79
CA ILE A 61 1.56 16.32 -12.75
C ILE A 61 0.96 17.02 -13.98
N SER A 62 -0.14 16.50 -14.53
CA SER A 62 -0.84 17.10 -15.67
C SER A 62 -1.22 18.57 -15.41
N LEU A 63 -1.68 18.90 -14.20
CA LEU A 63 -2.01 20.28 -13.83
C LEU A 63 -0.79 21.21 -13.76
N TYR A 64 0.37 20.68 -13.38
CA TYR A 64 1.64 21.43 -13.44
C TYR A 64 2.07 21.65 -14.89
N GLU A 65 1.94 20.62 -15.73
CA GLU A 65 2.32 20.66 -17.15
C GLU A 65 1.43 21.60 -17.96
N SER A 66 0.11 21.61 -17.71
CA SER A 66 -0.84 22.50 -18.41
C SER A 66 -0.80 23.94 -17.89
N GLY A 67 -0.22 24.18 -16.71
CA GLY A 67 -0.19 25.49 -16.06
C GLY A 67 -1.51 25.89 -15.38
N GLU A 68 -2.56 25.07 -15.47
CA GLU A 68 -3.85 25.25 -14.77
C GLU A 68 -3.68 25.37 -13.27
N ILE A 69 -2.62 24.77 -12.72
CA ILE A 69 -2.28 24.87 -11.29
C ILE A 69 -2.10 26.32 -10.80
N LYS A 70 -1.74 27.25 -11.69
CA LYS A 70 -1.56 28.68 -11.38
C LYS A 70 -2.87 29.47 -11.44
N GLN A 71 -3.90 28.93 -12.09
CA GLN A 71 -5.14 29.65 -12.37
C GLN A 71 -6.15 29.52 -11.23
N HIS A 72 -6.12 28.43 -10.46
CA HIS A 72 -7.00 28.25 -9.30
C HIS A 72 -6.33 28.67 -7.99
N ARG A 73 -6.67 29.85 -7.46
CA ARG A 73 -6.33 30.24 -6.07
C ARG A 73 -6.89 29.25 -5.01
N SER A 74 -7.86 28.43 -5.39
CA SER A 74 -8.55 27.41 -4.56
C SER A 74 -7.81 26.06 -4.45
N TYR A 75 -6.62 25.91 -5.06
CA TYR A 75 -5.85 24.64 -5.01
C TYR A 75 -5.49 24.16 -3.59
N PHE A 76 -5.37 25.08 -2.64
CA PHE A 76 -5.11 24.74 -1.24
C PHE A 76 -6.34 24.18 -0.51
N THR A 77 -7.54 24.55 -0.95
CA THR A 77 -8.80 24.26 -0.27
C THR A 77 -9.40 22.93 -0.71
N GLU A 78 -9.42 22.65 -2.02
CA GLU A 78 -10.05 21.46 -2.60
C GLU A 78 -9.32 20.16 -2.26
N TRP A 79 -7.99 20.21 -2.16
CA TRP A 79 -7.17 19.03 -1.86
C TRP A 79 -7.00 18.78 -0.35
N GLN A 80 -7.66 19.56 0.51
CA GLN A 80 -7.51 19.54 1.96
C GLN A 80 -6.05 19.44 2.43
N ILE A 81 -5.11 20.06 1.70
CA ILE A 81 -3.66 19.98 1.98
C ILE A 81 -3.37 20.46 3.40
N VAL A 82 -4.12 21.47 3.86
CA VAL A 82 -4.05 21.98 5.23
C VAL A 82 -4.50 20.92 6.26
N LYS A 83 -5.59 20.19 5.99
CA LYS A 83 -6.09 19.13 6.87
C LYS A 83 -5.16 17.92 6.87
N PHE A 84 -4.59 17.56 5.72
CA PHE A 84 -3.61 16.47 5.61
C PHE A 84 -2.32 16.79 6.35
N LYS A 85 -1.81 18.03 6.24
CA LYS A 85 -0.66 18.50 7.03
C LYS A 85 -0.95 18.47 8.54
N LEU A 86 -2.16 18.86 8.95
CA LEU A 86 -2.57 18.83 10.35
C LEU A 86 -2.61 17.39 10.89
N ASN A 87 -3.20 16.45 10.14
CA ASN A 87 -3.29 15.05 10.53
C ASN A 87 -1.91 14.37 10.66
N ILE A 88 -0.98 14.63 9.72
CA ILE A 88 0.40 14.11 9.82
C ILE A 88 1.14 14.69 11.04
N LEU A 89 0.92 15.97 11.35
CA LEU A 89 1.54 16.62 12.51
C LEU A 89 0.98 16.10 13.84
N VAL A 90 -0.31 15.77 13.88
CA VAL A 90 -0.95 15.14 15.06
C VAL A 90 -0.39 13.73 15.27
N ASP A 91 -0.37 12.91 14.22
CA ASP A 91 0.14 11.52 14.26
C ASP A 91 1.60 11.43 14.77
N ARG A 92 2.48 12.32 14.26
CA ARG A 92 3.88 12.43 14.69
C ARG A 92 4.07 12.86 16.15
N LYS A 93 3.10 13.57 16.75
CA LYS A 93 3.17 13.96 18.17
C LYS A 93 2.74 12.82 19.09
N THR A 94 1.81 11.97 18.66
CA THR A 94 1.36 10.77 19.40
C THR A 94 2.44 9.69 19.50
N HIS A 95 3.29 9.52 18.48
CA HIS A 95 4.37 8.51 18.49
C HIS A 95 5.68 8.94 19.20
N LYS A 96 5.76 10.17 19.73
CA LYS A 96 6.90 10.63 20.56
C LYS A 96 6.53 10.80 22.04
N GLY A 97 5.44 10.16 22.47
CA GLY A 97 4.99 10.12 23.86
C GLY A 97 4.78 8.69 24.34
N LEU A 98 5.84 7.89 24.39
CA LEU A 98 6.05 6.71 25.23
C LEU A 98 7.54 6.35 25.21
#